data_AF-A0A6L8EXV0-F1
#
_entry.id   AF-A0A6L8EXV0-F1
#
_cell.length_a   1.000
_cell.length_b   1.000
_cell.length_c   1.000
_cell.angle_alpha   90.00
_cell.angle_beta   90.00
_cell.angle_gamma   90.00
#
_symmetry.space_group_name_H-M   'P 1'
#
loop_
_entity.id
_entity.type
_entity.pdbx_description
1 polymer ?
#
loop_
_entity_poly.entity_id
_entity_poly.type
_entity_poly.pdbx_seq_one_letter_code
_entity_poly.pdbx_strand_id
1 'polypeptide(L)'
;MSKYQTQPIKMAPYQIQTISLKELPSGSELIEFLRVEIPYGKTYGRIPFARVLYAFNGVEQKKAVPIDLDKGAFSDSSFENVFQDEELEKTFRKIAPEVFRNAAPQIVEVVSKAATLRQSLEKRKINTLNEFMEWVESINPELESERYLFRGLSNEKYLIEASAWRRLPPEYNRSSYEEFLEINKFLIKEARLQGHDHKNGRELKDLEILAELQHLGAATCLIDFTYSAQVALWFACQPDEKETSNCSEPSDGKVGAVLNNPNTIEEITPKMLEERDFDSFFNAPSQKLWQPQLFRWQPRHLNNRIASQHSIFLLGGNQVIYSDEECIIEASCKEEILKSLEICSHITEKRLFSDFEGFARQHAHNKPFPVPDYLVLGHQAYQRQEYEEAILNYNKAISWNPKDANPYFWRGHANVARQKYREAIDDFDEVIHIEDNVASVYQIRGYAKSCLGLYSDAEQDYLKGLQLAQQANNEQYVKIIREALHELNSHTTSGTQS
;
A
#
# COMPACT_ATOMS: atom_id res chain seq x y z
N MET A 1 35.01 -27.72 -20.58
CA MET A 1 35.45 -26.39 -21.05
C MET A 1 35.05 -26.22 -22.51
N SER A 2 34.02 -25.44 -22.81
CA SER A 2 33.77 -24.89 -24.15
C SER A 2 32.82 -23.69 -24.02
N LYS A 3 33.46 -22.53 -23.86
CA LYS A 3 33.03 -21.15 -24.16
C LYS A 3 31.54 -20.90 -24.41
N TYR A 4 30.81 -20.50 -23.37
CA TYR A 4 29.62 -19.65 -23.51
C TYR A 4 30.09 -18.21 -23.69
N GLN A 5 30.14 -17.73 -24.93
CA GLN A 5 30.06 -16.31 -25.22
C GLN A 5 28.57 -15.96 -25.25
N THR A 6 28.05 -15.51 -24.11
CA THR A 6 26.78 -14.79 -24.08
C THR A 6 26.99 -13.48 -24.82
N GLN A 7 26.51 -13.38 -26.06
CA GLN A 7 26.34 -12.07 -26.66
C GLN A 7 25.22 -11.36 -25.88
N PRO A 8 25.45 -10.14 -25.36
CA PRO A 8 24.37 -9.35 -24.78
C PRO A 8 23.40 -9.02 -25.90
N ILE A 9 22.19 -9.61 -25.85
CA ILE A 9 21.11 -9.25 -26.76
C ILE A 9 20.81 -7.77 -26.50
N LYS A 10 21.06 -6.95 -27.52
CA LYS A 10 20.82 -5.50 -27.51
C LYS A 10 19.35 -5.24 -27.19
N MET A 11 19.07 -4.78 -25.97
CA MET A 11 17.85 -4.05 -25.68
C MET A 11 17.72 -2.93 -26.72
N ALA A 12 16.55 -2.77 -27.36
CA ALA A 12 16.30 -1.53 -28.10
C ALA A 12 16.48 -0.37 -27.10
N PRO A 13 17.37 0.59 -27.36
CA PRO A 13 17.70 1.62 -26.38
C PRO A 13 16.45 2.44 -26.07
N TYR A 14 16.19 2.68 -24.77
CA TYR A 14 15.29 3.76 -24.35
C TYR A 14 15.67 5.00 -25.14
N GLN A 15 14.71 5.57 -25.89
CA GLN A 15 14.94 6.90 -26.43
C GLN A 15 14.76 7.87 -25.26
N ILE A 16 15.76 8.72 -25.04
CA ILE A 16 15.73 9.72 -23.99
C ILE A 16 15.49 11.05 -24.68
N GLN A 17 14.34 11.66 -24.40
CA GLN A 17 14.13 13.05 -24.79
C GLN A 17 14.70 13.93 -23.67
N THR A 18 15.72 14.71 -24.02
CA THR A 18 16.30 15.69 -23.10
C THR A 18 15.68 17.05 -23.37
N ILE A 19 14.94 17.56 -22.42
CA ILE A 19 14.44 18.95 -22.41
C ILE A 19 15.50 19.78 -21.70
N SER A 20 16.30 20.51 -22.47
CA SER A 20 17.24 21.49 -21.92
C SER A 20 16.53 22.83 -21.77
N LEU A 21 16.54 23.39 -20.56
CA LEU A 21 16.02 24.74 -20.34
C LEU A 21 17.07 25.73 -20.85
N LYS A 22 16.65 26.61 -21.75
CA LYS A 22 17.55 27.58 -22.40
C LYS A 22 18.03 28.67 -21.43
N GLU A 23 17.21 28.99 -20.42
CA GLU A 23 17.49 30.00 -19.39
C GLU A 23 16.84 29.53 -18.07
N LEU A 24 17.55 29.72 -16.95
CA LEU A 24 17.02 29.41 -15.62
C LEU A 24 16.25 30.61 -15.05
N PRO A 25 15.18 30.40 -14.27
CA PRO A 25 14.43 31.50 -13.66
C PRO A 25 15.26 32.30 -12.66
N SER A 26 14.75 33.49 -12.33
CA SER A 26 15.30 34.38 -11.30
C SER A 26 15.47 33.67 -9.95
N GLY A 27 16.67 33.69 -9.38
CA GLY A 27 16.98 33.02 -8.10
C GLY A 27 17.59 31.62 -8.22
N SER A 28 18.17 31.28 -9.38
CA SER A 28 18.90 30.05 -9.68
C SER A 28 20.41 30.14 -9.40
N GLU A 29 20.86 31.07 -8.56
CA GLU A 29 22.29 31.39 -8.34
C GLU A 29 23.17 30.19 -7.95
N LEU A 30 22.58 29.16 -7.36
CA LEU A 30 23.25 27.92 -6.97
C LEU A 30 23.20 26.80 -8.04
N ILE A 31 22.29 26.88 -9.02
CA ILE A 31 22.05 25.83 -10.01
C ILE A 31 22.52 26.33 -11.38
N GLU A 32 23.53 25.69 -11.96
CA GLU A 32 24.16 26.15 -13.21
C GLU A 32 23.37 25.74 -14.47
N PHE A 33 22.75 24.56 -14.45
CA PHE A 33 21.83 24.11 -15.48
C PHE A 33 20.77 23.20 -14.89
N LEU A 34 19.65 23.06 -15.61
CA LEU A 34 18.64 22.06 -15.29
C LEU A 34 18.09 21.43 -16.59
N ARG A 35 18.11 20.10 -16.66
CA ARG A 35 17.58 19.31 -17.79
C ARG A 35 16.59 18.28 -17.30
N VAL A 36 15.57 18.03 -18.11
CA VAL A 36 14.58 16.97 -17.86
C VAL A 36 14.77 15.85 -18.88
N GLU A 37 15.14 14.65 -18.45
CA GLU A 37 15.18 13.45 -19.28
C GLU A 37 13.89 12.65 -19.11
N ILE A 38 13.22 12.36 -20.23
CA ILE A 38 12.02 11.53 -20.26
C ILE A 38 12.34 10.26 -21.05
N PRO A 39 12.29 9.06 -20.43
CA PRO A 39 12.44 7.81 -21.16
C PRO A 39 11.15 7.50 -21.94
N TYR A 40 11.28 7.17 -23.23
CA TYR A 40 10.17 6.70 -24.08
C TYR A 40 10.64 5.63 -25.08
N GLY A 41 9.79 4.67 -25.46
CA GLY A 41 10.15 3.57 -26.38
C GLY A 41 9.20 2.36 -26.38
N LYS A 42 9.53 1.30 -27.15
CA LYS A 42 8.82 -0.01 -27.20
C LYS A 42 9.01 -0.82 -25.90
N THR A 43 8.64 -0.24 -24.77
CA THR A 43 8.47 -0.99 -23.52
C THR A 43 7.09 -0.64 -23.01
N TYR A 44 6.17 -1.59 -23.12
CA TYR A 44 4.79 -1.44 -22.71
C TYR A 44 4.74 -0.93 -21.26
N GLY A 45 3.94 0.13 -21.03
CA GLY A 45 3.60 0.61 -19.68
C GLY A 45 4.59 1.53 -18.93
N ARG A 46 5.85 1.69 -19.33
CA ARG A 46 6.80 2.52 -18.55
C ARG A 46 6.86 3.99 -18.94
N ILE A 47 6.01 4.84 -18.36
CA ILE A 47 6.35 6.23 -18.06
C ILE A 47 5.51 6.59 -16.82
N PRO A 48 6.17 6.78 -15.66
CA PRO A 48 5.59 7.65 -14.62
C PRO A 48 6.56 8.71 -14.06
N PHE A 49 7.77 8.86 -14.61
CA PHE A 49 8.82 9.70 -13.98
C PHE A 49 9.69 10.44 -15.02
N ALA A 50 10.16 11.62 -14.64
CA ALA A 50 11.19 12.40 -15.33
C ALA A 50 12.48 12.37 -14.51
N ARG A 51 13.65 12.40 -15.16
CA ARG A 51 14.91 12.68 -14.46
C ARG A 51 15.23 14.15 -14.58
N VAL A 52 15.54 14.78 -13.46
CA VAL A 52 16.09 16.13 -13.41
C VAL A 52 17.60 16.01 -13.24
N LEU A 53 18.35 16.53 -14.20
CA LEU A 53 19.79 16.71 -14.11
C LEU A 53 20.08 18.16 -13.83
N TYR A 54 20.98 18.43 -12.89
CA TYR A 54 21.41 19.78 -12.59
C TYR A 54 22.89 19.82 -12.23
N ALA A 55 23.55 20.96 -12.39
CA ALA A 55 24.89 21.17 -11.86
C ALA A 55 24.86 22.11 -10.66
N PHE A 56 25.58 21.72 -9.62
CA PHE A 56 25.80 22.49 -8.41
C PHE A 56 27.32 22.50 -8.13
N ASN A 57 27.91 23.69 -8.02
CA ASN A 57 29.36 23.88 -7.85
C ASN A 57 30.22 23.11 -8.88
N GLY A 58 29.83 23.13 -10.15
CA GLY A 58 30.52 22.42 -11.23
C GLY A 58 30.40 20.90 -11.22
N VAL A 59 29.59 20.32 -10.31
CA VAL A 59 29.34 18.88 -10.24
C VAL A 59 27.94 18.55 -10.76
N GLU A 60 27.87 17.66 -11.77
CA GLU A 60 26.61 17.14 -12.28
C GLU A 60 25.95 16.20 -11.27
N GLN A 61 24.70 16.50 -10.93
CA GLN A 61 23.85 15.77 -10.02
C GLN A 61 22.58 15.30 -10.74
N LYS A 62 21.98 14.20 -10.26
CA LYS A 62 20.82 13.56 -10.89
C LYS A 62 19.76 13.22 -9.85
N LYS A 63 18.50 13.56 -10.12
CA LYS A 63 17.37 13.17 -9.26
C LYS A 63 16.16 12.74 -10.07
N ALA A 64 15.43 11.74 -9.58
CA ALA A 64 14.16 11.31 -10.15
C ALA A 64 13.04 12.19 -9.57
N VAL A 65 12.14 12.67 -10.42
CA VAL A 65 10.93 13.38 -10.00
C VAL A 65 9.71 12.66 -10.61
N PRO A 66 8.73 12.23 -9.80
CA PRO A 66 7.47 11.66 -10.30
C PRO A 66 6.75 12.65 -11.21
N ILE A 67 6.21 12.13 -12.32
CA ILE A 67 5.31 12.87 -13.21
C ILE A 67 3.93 12.25 -13.06
N ASP A 68 2.95 13.04 -12.61
CA ASP A 68 1.54 12.72 -12.75
C ASP A 68 1.15 12.90 -14.22
N LEU A 69 1.07 11.78 -14.95
CA LEU A 69 0.81 11.76 -16.39
C LEU A 69 -0.62 12.15 -16.74
N ASP A 70 -1.57 11.95 -15.83
CA ASP A 70 -2.99 12.19 -16.08
C ASP A 70 -3.34 13.68 -15.95
N LYS A 71 -2.53 14.45 -15.23
CA LYS A 71 -2.73 15.90 -15.03
C LYS A 71 -1.82 16.79 -15.88
N GLY A 72 -0.81 16.23 -16.53
CA GLY A 72 0.16 17.02 -17.31
C GLY A 72 0.93 18.05 -16.47
N ALA A 73 1.01 17.85 -15.15
CA ALA A 73 1.60 18.77 -14.19
C ALA A 73 2.24 17.99 -13.02
N PHE A 74 3.30 18.53 -12.44
CA PHE A 74 3.92 18.01 -11.23
C PHE A 74 3.11 18.47 -10.01
N SER A 75 2.89 17.62 -9.01
CA SER A 75 2.30 18.06 -7.73
C SER A 75 3.33 18.88 -6.95
N ASP A 76 2.90 19.89 -6.20
CA ASP A 76 3.81 20.70 -5.37
C ASP A 76 4.56 19.86 -4.31
N SER A 77 3.94 18.76 -3.86
CA SER A 77 4.56 17.75 -2.98
C SER A 77 5.70 16.96 -3.63
N SER A 78 5.81 16.99 -4.96
CA SER A 78 6.91 16.32 -5.69
C SER A 78 8.25 17.01 -5.53
N PHE A 79 8.28 18.19 -4.90
CA PHE A 79 9.47 19.02 -4.72
C PHE A 79 9.97 19.06 -3.28
N GLU A 80 9.47 18.17 -2.42
CA GLU A 80 9.89 18.09 -1.03
C GLU A 80 10.96 17.03 -0.80
N ASN A 81 11.97 17.37 0.00
CA ASN A 81 13.08 16.51 0.42
C ASN A 81 13.89 15.99 -0.78
N VAL A 82 14.03 16.84 -1.81
CA VAL A 82 14.78 16.53 -3.02
C VAL A 82 16.28 16.51 -2.71
N PHE A 83 16.72 17.45 -1.89
CA PHE A 83 18.10 17.62 -1.44
C PHE A 83 18.21 17.56 0.08
N GLN A 84 19.32 16.98 0.56
CA GLN A 84 19.70 16.99 1.98
C GLN A 84 20.29 18.34 2.41
N ASP A 85 20.77 19.13 1.45
CA ASP A 85 21.28 20.48 1.67
C ASP A 85 20.10 21.46 1.69
N GLU A 86 19.90 22.15 2.82
CA GLU A 86 18.75 23.03 3.04
C GLU A 86 18.72 24.25 2.10
N GLU A 87 19.88 24.82 1.74
CA GLU A 87 19.94 25.97 0.83
C GLU A 87 19.64 25.54 -0.61
N LEU A 88 20.16 24.38 -1.02
CA LEU A 88 19.88 23.81 -2.33
C LEU A 88 18.41 23.41 -2.46
N GLU A 89 17.84 22.78 -1.44
CA GLU A 89 16.43 22.42 -1.33
C GLU A 89 15.53 23.66 -1.47
N LYS A 90 15.84 24.71 -0.71
CA LYS A 90 15.11 25.98 -0.76
C LYS A 90 15.19 26.65 -2.13
N THR A 91 16.37 26.62 -2.76
CA THR A 91 16.61 27.17 -4.09
C THR A 91 15.83 26.39 -5.15
N PHE A 92 15.86 25.06 -5.07
CA PHE A 92 15.12 24.19 -5.98
C PHE A 92 13.61 24.39 -5.87
N ARG A 93 13.06 24.43 -4.66
CA ARG A 93 11.63 24.71 -4.42
C ARG A 93 11.19 26.06 -5.00
N LYS A 94 12.08 27.05 -5.01
CA LYS A 94 11.78 28.38 -5.57
C LYS A 94 11.68 28.35 -7.10
N ILE A 95 12.57 27.63 -7.79
CA ILE A 95 12.62 27.63 -9.26
C ILE A 95 11.78 26.51 -9.90
N ALA A 96 11.57 25.39 -9.19
CA ALA A 96 10.91 24.19 -9.71
C ALA A 96 9.52 24.48 -10.30
N PRO A 97 8.59 25.21 -9.64
CA PRO A 97 7.26 25.42 -10.18
C PRO A 97 7.25 26.10 -11.56
N GLU A 98 8.13 27.07 -11.78
CA GLU A 98 8.24 27.79 -13.06
C GLU A 98 8.94 26.94 -14.12
N VAL A 99 10.04 26.29 -13.74
CA VAL A 99 10.79 25.33 -14.56
C VAL A 99 9.87 24.24 -15.13
N PHE A 100 9.09 23.61 -14.25
CA PHE A 100 8.23 22.49 -14.63
C PHE A 100 6.99 22.95 -15.39
N ARG A 101 6.46 24.15 -15.11
CA ARG A 101 5.42 24.79 -15.93
C ARG A 101 5.90 25.03 -17.36
N ASN A 102 7.15 25.45 -17.56
CA ASN A 102 7.73 25.67 -18.88
C ASN A 102 8.04 24.35 -19.62
N ALA A 103 8.39 23.28 -18.89
CA ALA A 103 8.63 21.96 -19.46
C ALA A 103 7.33 21.16 -19.73
N ALA A 104 6.23 21.48 -19.04
CA ALA A 104 4.97 20.74 -19.09
C ALA A 104 4.44 20.49 -20.52
N PRO A 105 4.42 21.46 -21.46
CA PRO A 105 3.94 21.20 -22.82
C PRO A 105 4.75 20.13 -23.56
N GLN A 106 6.08 20.14 -23.40
CA GLN A 106 6.97 19.15 -24.02
C GLN A 106 6.84 17.78 -23.34
N ILE A 107 6.64 17.75 -22.02
CA ILE A 107 6.36 16.52 -21.28
C ILE A 107 5.05 15.91 -21.76
N VAL A 108 3.97 16.69 -21.84
CA VAL A 108 2.67 16.25 -22.36
C VAL A 108 2.80 15.71 -23.78
N GLU A 109 3.60 16.35 -24.64
CA GLU A 109 3.85 15.88 -26.00
C GLU A 109 4.57 14.52 -26.03
N VAL A 110 5.60 14.31 -25.20
CA VAL A 110 6.32 13.02 -25.11
C VAL A 110 5.43 11.92 -24.56
N VAL A 111 4.64 12.24 -23.54
CA VAL A 111 3.69 11.32 -22.91
C VAL A 111 2.58 10.95 -23.88
N SER A 112 2.03 11.93 -24.60
CA SER A 112 1.03 11.71 -25.65
C SER A 112 1.61 10.84 -26.77
N LYS A 113 2.81 11.13 -27.28
CA LYS A 113 3.50 10.30 -28.27
C LYS A 113 3.72 8.88 -27.75
N ALA A 114 4.13 8.71 -26.49
CA ALA A 114 4.29 7.40 -25.88
C ALA A 114 2.96 6.66 -25.70
N ALA A 115 1.88 7.36 -25.35
CA ALA A 115 0.53 6.81 -25.26
C ALA A 115 0.00 6.39 -26.65
N THR A 116 0.23 7.20 -27.68
CA THR A 116 -0.08 6.87 -29.08
C THR A 116 0.77 5.69 -29.57
N LEU A 117 2.07 5.63 -29.22
CA LEU A 117 2.92 4.48 -29.51
C LEU A 117 2.40 3.20 -28.83
N ARG A 118 1.95 3.30 -27.56
CA ARG A 118 1.28 2.20 -26.84
C ARG A 118 -0.04 1.79 -27.48
N GLN A 119 -0.84 2.73 -27.97
CA GLN A 119 -2.10 2.45 -28.68
C GLN A 119 -1.87 1.91 -30.10
N SER A 120 -0.76 2.30 -30.75
CA SER A 120 -0.39 1.86 -32.11
C SER A 120 0.26 0.47 -32.14
N LEU A 121 0.70 -0.03 -30.99
CA LEU A 121 1.03 -1.43 -30.82
C LEU A 121 -0.29 -2.18 -30.66
N GLU A 122 -0.85 -2.64 -31.78
CA GLU A 122 -2.06 -3.47 -31.77
C GLU A 122 -1.88 -4.61 -30.78
N LYS A 123 -2.68 -4.61 -29.71
CA LYS A 123 -2.69 -5.71 -28.76
C LYS A 123 -3.11 -6.96 -29.52
N ARG A 124 -2.31 -8.03 -29.47
CA ARG A 124 -2.64 -9.27 -30.16
C ARG A 124 -3.94 -9.81 -29.59
N LYS A 125 -4.98 -9.86 -30.41
CA LYS A 125 -6.22 -10.56 -30.09
C LYS A 125 -6.02 -12.05 -30.28
N ILE A 126 -6.55 -12.83 -29.36
CA ILE A 126 -6.42 -14.28 -29.27
C ILE A 126 -7.82 -14.87 -29.23
N ASN A 127 -8.07 -15.76 -30.18
CA ASN A 127 -9.35 -16.43 -30.34
C ASN A 127 -9.26 -17.94 -30.08
N THR A 128 -8.05 -18.50 -30.00
CA THR A 128 -7.84 -19.93 -29.75
C THR A 128 -6.67 -20.19 -28.81
N LEU A 129 -6.64 -21.39 -28.19
CA LEU A 129 -5.51 -21.82 -27.38
C LEU A 129 -4.20 -21.89 -28.19
N ASN A 130 -4.26 -22.27 -29.47
CA ASN A 130 -3.06 -22.35 -30.31
C ASN A 130 -2.47 -20.96 -30.57
N GLU A 131 -3.29 -19.97 -30.92
CA GLU A 131 -2.84 -18.59 -31.10
C GLU A 131 -2.20 -18.04 -29.82
N PHE A 132 -2.74 -18.41 -28.64
CA PHE A 132 -2.13 -18.06 -27.36
C PHE A 132 -0.74 -18.68 -27.20
N MET A 133 -0.60 -19.99 -27.47
CA MET A 133 0.69 -20.67 -27.34
C MET A 133 1.73 -20.12 -28.31
N GLU A 134 1.35 -19.80 -29.55
CA GLU A 134 2.22 -19.12 -30.51
C GLU A 134 2.67 -17.74 -30.01
N TRP A 135 1.80 -16.99 -29.33
CA TRP A 135 2.18 -15.73 -28.70
C TRP A 135 3.20 -15.96 -27.58
N VAL A 136 2.97 -16.94 -26.69
CA VAL A 136 3.91 -17.30 -25.62
C VAL A 136 5.27 -17.69 -26.19
N GLU A 137 5.32 -18.52 -27.23
CA GLU A 137 6.55 -18.92 -27.93
C GLU A 137 7.27 -17.72 -28.55
N SER A 138 6.52 -16.75 -29.10
CA SER A 138 7.11 -15.57 -29.73
C SER A 138 7.84 -14.66 -28.74
N ILE A 139 7.34 -14.55 -27.51
CA ILE A 139 7.96 -13.72 -26.45
C ILE A 139 8.93 -14.52 -25.58
N ASN A 140 8.71 -15.83 -25.46
CA ASN A 140 9.50 -16.76 -24.66
C ASN A 140 9.93 -18.00 -25.49
N PRO A 141 10.87 -17.84 -26.44
CA PRO A 141 11.27 -18.91 -27.37
C PRO A 141 11.95 -20.09 -26.68
N GLU A 142 12.51 -19.88 -25.49
CA GLU A 142 12.94 -20.95 -24.59
C GLU A 142 11.82 -21.17 -23.57
N LEU A 143 10.82 -21.96 -23.93
CA LEU A 143 9.61 -22.22 -23.11
C LEU A 143 9.93 -22.73 -21.69
N GLU A 144 11.13 -23.29 -21.46
CA GLU A 144 11.61 -23.73 -20.14
C GLU A 144 12.29 -22.61 -19.33
N SER A 145 12.53 -21.44 -19.93
CA SER A 145 13.12 -20.31 -19.22
C SER A 145 12.04 -19.61 -18.37
N GLU A 146 12.33 -19.43 -17.08
CA GLU A 146 11.56 -18.59 -16.13
C GLU A 146 11.63 -17.09 -16.50
N ARG A 147 11.70 -16.76 -17.80
CA ARG A 147 11.97 -15.41 -18.32
C ARG A 147 10.83 -14.44 -18.09
N TYR A 148 9.59 -14.91 -18.09
CA TYR A 148 8.40 -14.09 -17.88
C TYR A 148 7.54 -14.61 -16.73
N LEU A 149 6.97 -13.65 -15.99
CA LEU A 149 5.94 -13.85 -14.97
C LEU A 149 4.60 -13.46 -15.58
N PHE A 150 3.64 -14.37 -15.59
CA PHE A 150 2.34 -14.16 -16.22
C PHE A 150 1.24 -13.84 -15.21
N ARG A 151 0.31 -12.97 -15.60
CA ARG A 151 -0.92 -12.64 -14.86
C ARG A 151 -2.11 -12.64 -15.81
N GLY A 152 -3.13 -13.43 -15.48
CA GLY A 152 -4.43 -13.38 -16.15
C GLY A 152 -5.41 -12.46 -15.45
N LEU A 153 -6.17 -11.69 -16.23
CA LEU A 153 -7.24 -10.82 -15.75
C LEU A 153 -8.50 -11.08 -16.60
N SER A 154 -9.64 -11.31 -15.95
CA SER A 154 -10.90 -11.61 -16.63
C SER A 154 -11.44 -10.44 -17.46
N ASN A 155 -11.02 -9.20 -17.15
CA ASN A 155 -11.39 -8.00 -17.90
C ASN A 155 -10.14 -7.26 -18.38
N GLU A 156 -10.05 -6.94 -19.66
CA GLU A 156 -8.89 -6.27 -20.28
C GLU A 156 -8.57 -4.90 -19.69
N LYS A 157 -9.59 -4.22 -19.14
CA LYS A 157 -9.49 -2.89 -18.53
C LYS A 157 -8.86 -2.93 -17.15
N TYR A 158 -8.77 -4.11 -16.52
CA TYR A 158 -8.17 -4.25 -15.20
C TYR A 158 -6.65 -4.01 -15.25
N LEU A 159 -6.17 -3.29 -14.23
CA LEU A 159 -4.76 -3.10 -13.96
C LEU A 159 -4.22 -4.32 -13.20
N ILE A 160 -2.91 -4.59 -13.31
CA ILE A 160 -2.27 -5.61 -12.47
C ILE A 160 -1.92 -4.96 -11.14
N GLU A 161 -2.86 -5.07 -10.21
CA GLU A 161 -2.79 -4.46 -8.89
C GLU A 161 -3.20 -5.47 -7.82
N ALA A 162 -2.79 -5.22 -6.58
CA ALA A 162 -3.09 -6.10 -5.47
C ALA A 162 -4.60 -6.21 -5.22
N SER A 163 -5.01 -7.36 -4.70
CA SER A 163 -6.43 -7.60 -4.39
C SER A 163 -6.98 -6.63 -3.33
N ALA A 164 -6.18 -6.26 -2.33
CA ALA A 164 -6.53 -5.24 -1.35
C ALA A 164 -6.77 -3.86 -2.00
N TRP A 165 -5.93 -3.48 -2.98
CA TRP A 165 -5.99 -2.17 -3.62
C TRP A 165 -7.32 -1.89 -4.33
N ARG A 166 -7.82 -2.90 -5.07
CA ARG A 166 -9.13 -2.84 -5.76
C ARG A 166 -10.32 -2.59 -4.84
N ARG A 167 -10.16 -2.85 -3.54
CA ARG A 167 -11.24 -2.88 -2.54
C ARG A 167 -11.15 -1.73 -1.55
N LEU A 168 -10.08 -0.93 -1.62
CA LEU A 168 -9.97 0.25 -0.79
C LEU A 168 -11.11 1.23 -1.11
N PRO A 169 -11.86 1.68 -0.09
CA PRO A 169 -12.89 2.69 -0.26
C PRO A 169 -12.33 3.95 -0.95
N PRO A 170 -13.13 4.71 -1.71
CA PRO A 170 -12.67 5.94 -2.35
C PRO A 170 -12.07 6.97 -1.38
N GLU A 171 -12.46 6.89 -0.10
CA GLU A 171 -12.02 7.78 0.98
C GLU A 171 -10.60 7.47 1.47
N TYR A 172 -10.08 6.26 1.21
CA TYR A 172 -8.68 5.93 1.50
C TYR A 172 -7.76 6.74 0.59
N ASN A 173 -6.69 7.30 1.15
CA ASN A 173 -5.70 8.00 0.35
C ASN A 173 -4.91 6.96 -0.46
N ARG A 174 -5.37 6.68 -1.68
CA ARG A 174 -4.69 5.84 -2.68
C ARG A 174 -3.33 6.38 -3.13
N SER A 175 -2.78 7.40 -2.47
CA SER A 175 -1.41 7.88 -2.65
C SER A 175 -0.46 7.36 -1.56
N SER A 176 -0.97 6.93 -0.40
CA SER A 176 -0.17 6.52 0.75
C SER A 176 0.00 5.01 0.79
N TYR A 177 1.21 4.55 0.48
CA TYR A 177 1.55 3.14 0.53
C TYR A 177 1.66 2.60 1.98
N GLU A 178 1.89 3.46 2.95
CA GLU A 178 1.89 3.10 4.38
C GLU A 178 0.50 2.67 4.86
N GLU A 179 -0.55 3.40 4.46
CA GLU A 179 -1.94 3.04 4.75
C GLU A 179 -2.34 1.70 4.09
N PHE A 180 -1.74 1.38 2.95
CA PHE A 180 -1.94 0.12 2.26
C PHE A 180 -1.34 -1.06 3.03
N LEU A 181 -0.18 -0.90 3.68
CA LEU A 181 0.45 -1.98 4.47
C LEU A 181 -0.27 -2.30 5.78
N GLU A 182 -1.04 -1.36 6.31
CA GLU A 182 -1.90 -1.60 7.47
C GLU A 182 -2.93 -2.72 7.23
N ILE A 183 -3.30 -2.95 5.97
CA ILE A 183 -4.16 -4.07 5.57
C ILE A 183 -3.49 -5.42 5.89
N ASN A 184 -2.23 -5.57 5.49
CA ASN A 184 -1.48 -6.79 5.75
C ASN A 184 -1.28 -6.99 7.26
N LYS A 185 -0.93 -5.92 8.00
CA LYS A 185 -0.75 -5.97 9.46
C LYS A 185 -2.02 -6.42 10.17
N PHE A 186 -3.16 -5.85 9.78
CA PHE A 186 -4.46 -6.24 10.32
C PHE A 186 -4.76 -7.72 10.06
N LEU A 187 -4.60 -8.18 8.80
CA LEU A 187 -4.84 -9.58 8.44
C LEU A 187 -3.95 -10.55 9.22
N ILE A 188 -2.66 -10.23 9.37
CA ILE A 188 -1.72 -11.04 10.15
C ILE A 188 -2.14 -11.07 11.62
N LYS A 189 -2.44 -9.91 12.22
CA LYS A 189 -2.87 -9.80 13.62
C LYS A 189 -4.12 -10.63 13.89
N GLU A 190 -5.14 -10.50 13.05
CA GLU A 190 -6.38 -11.26 13.17
C GLU A 190 -6.13 -12.77 13.01
N ALA A 191 -5.34 -13.17 12.03
CA ALA A 191 -4.97 -14.57 11.83
C ALA A 191 -4.26 -15.15 13.06
N ARG A 192 -3.32 -14.41 13.67
CA ARG A 192 -2.64 -14.81 14.91
C ARG A 192 -3.60 -14.93 16.09
N LEU A 193 -4.50 -13.96 16.27
CA LEU A 193 -5.49 -14.00 17.35
C LEU A 193 -6.45 -15.18 17.25
N GLN A 194 -6.74 -15.60 16.02
CA GLN A 194 -7.62 -16.74 15.75
C GLN A 194 -6.86 -18.08 15.66
N GLY A 195 -5.54 -18.08 15.87
CA GLY A 195 -4.69 -19.29 15.89
C GLY A 195 -4.38 -19.86 14.49
N HIS A 196 -4.49 -19.04 13.44
CA HIS A 196 -4.19 -19.40 12.05
C HIS A 196 -2.71 -19.20 11.67
N ASP A 197 -1.85 -18.95 12.64
CA ASP A 197 -0.42 -18.72 12.46
C ASP A 197 0.44 -19.98 12.62
N HIS A 198 -0.17 -21.17 12.71
CA HIS A 198 0.52 -22.44 12.82
C HIS A 198 0.08 -23.43 11.73
N LYS A 199 1.04 -24.10 11.10
CA LYS A 199 0.79 -25.17 10.13
C LYS A 199 1.78 -26.32 10.32
N ASN A 200 1.26 -27.55 10.39
CA ASN A 200 2.06 -28.77 10.61
C ASN A 200 3.01 -28.68 11.82
N GLY A 201 2.58 -28.03 12.90
CA GLY A 201 3.38 -27.85 14.13
C GLY A 201 4.49 -26.79 14.02
N ARG A 202 4.56 -26.05 12.91
CA ARG A 202 5.48 -24.92 12.72
C ARG A 202 4.68 -23.61 12.73
N GLU A 203 5.21 -22.61 13.42
CA GLU A 203 4.74 -21.23 13.32
C GLU A 203 5.08 -20.64 11.94
N LEU A 204 4.08 -20.01 11.32
CA LEU A 204 4.20 -19.34 10.03
C LEU A 204 4.78 -17.93 10.21
N LYS A 205 5.65 -17.53 9.29
CA LYS A 205 6.11 -16.14 9.16
C LYS A 205 5.01 -15.27 8.56
N ASP A 206 5.09 -13.96 8.77
CA ASP A 206 4.07 -13.01 8.34
C ASP A 206 3.75 -13.07 6.84
N LEU A 207 4.76 -13.18 5.97
CA LEU A 207 4.54 -13.40 4.53
C LEU A 207 3.90 -14.76 4.22
N GLU A 208 4.21 -15.80 4.99
CA GLU A 208 3.58 -17.13 4.87
C GLU A 208 2.11 -17.09 5.28
N ILE A 209 1.77 -16.36 6.36
CA ILE A 209 0.39 -16.10 6.76
C ILE A 209 -0.35 -15.40 5.63
N LEU A 210 0.18 -14.30 5.08
CA LEU A 210 -0.46 -13.56 4.00
C LEU A 210 -0.68 -14.41 2.74
N ALA A 211 0.31 -15.22 2.34
CA ALA A 211 0.17 -16.11 1.20
C ALA A 211 -0.92 -17.18 1.41
N GLU A 212 -1.00 -17.77 2.60
CA GLU A 212 -2.09 -18.69 2.96
C GLU A 212 -3.44 -17.99 2.92
N LEU A 213 -3.56 -16.83 3.57
CA LEU A 213 -4.80 -16.05 3.61
C LEU A 213 -5.27 -15.67 2.20
N GLN A 214 -4.38 -15.19 1.32
CA GLN A 214 -4.72 -14.87 -0.06
C GLN A 214 -5.20 -16.10 -0.84
N HIS A 215 -4.57 -17.24 -0.62
CA HIS A 215 -4.95 -18.51 -1.24
C HIS A 215 -6.25 -19.09 -0.68
N LEU A 216 -6.69 -18.63 0.48
CA LEU A 216 -8.04 -18.88 0.95
C LEU A 216 -9.04 -17.86 0.38
N GLY A 217 -8.59 -16.67 -0.04
CA GLY A 217 -9.40 -15.65 -0.72
C GLY A 217 -9.41 -14.28 -0.04
N ALA A 218 -8.54 -14.07 0.97
CA ALA A 218 -8.37 -12.79 1.62
C ALA A 218 -7.78 -11.75 0.67
N ALA A 219 -8.24 -10.50 0.80
CA ALA A 219 -7.71 -9.37 0.05
C ALA A 219 -6.38 -8.89 0.65
N THR A 220 -5.26 -9.44 0.19
CA THR A 220 -3.90 -9.05 0.63
C THR A 220 -3.26 -8.03 -0.32
N CYS A 221 -2.16 -7.43 0.14
CA CYS A 221 -1.34 -6.53 -0.66
C CYS A 221 -0.37 -7.24 -1.61
N LEU A 222 -0.37 -8.57 -1.63
CA LEU A 222 0.47 -9.37 -2.51
C LEU A 222 -0.13 -9.40 -3.91
N ILE A 223 0.73 -9.34 -4.94
CA ILE A 223 0.33 -9.48 -6.34
C ILE A 223 0.80 -10.85 -6.83
N ASP A 224 -0.15 -11.71 -7.18
CA ASP A 224 0.07 -13.09 -7.57
C ASP A 224 0.32 -13.23 -9.08
N PHE A 225 1.47 -13.78 -9.43
CA PHE A 225 1.86 -14.16 -10.78
C PHE A 225 2.06 -15.68 -10.85
N THR A 226 2.25 -16.19 -12.06
CA THR A 226 2.57 -17.60 -12.31
C THR A 226 3.65 -17.72 -13.39
N TYR A 227 4.50 -18.74 -13.30
CA TYR A 227 5.37 -19.12 -14.43
C TYR A 227 4.59 -19.82 -15.54
N SER A 228 3.39 -20.33 -15.27
CA SER A 228 2.57 -21.03 -16.25
C SER A 228 1.68 -20.04 -17.01
N ALA A 229 2.04 -19.75 -18.26
CA ALA A 229 1.19 -18.96 -19.15
C ALA A 229 -0.22 -19.56 -19.31
N GLN A 230 -0.37 -20.88 -19.24
CA GLN A 230 -1.66 -21.57 -19.30
C GLN A 230 -2.51 -21.32 -18.04
N VAL A 231 -1.90 -21.27 -16.85
CA VAL A 231 -2.61 -20.88 -15.62
C VAL A 231 -3.06 -19.43 -15.71
N ALA A 232 -2.22 -18.53 -16.24
CA ALA A 232 -2.62 -17.14 -16.48
C ALA A 232 -3.76 -17.04 -17.51
N LEU A 233 -3.71 -17.81 -18.60
CA LEU A 233 -4.81 -17.87 -19.57
C LEU A 233 -6.11 -18.33 -18.92
N TRP A 234 -6.06 -19.35 -18.07
CA TRP A 234 -7.23 -19.83 -17.34
C TRP A 234 -7.90 -18.71 -16.52
N PHE A 235 -7.12 -17.87 -15.83
CA PHE A 235 -7.63 -16.70 -15.11
C PHE A 235 -8.21 -15.62 -16.04
N ALA A 236 -7.58 -15.39 -17.20
CA ALA A 236 -8.07 -14.42 -18.18
C ALA A 236 -9.41 -14.83 -18.83
N CYS A 237 -9.68 -16.14 -18.88
CA CYS A 237 -10.93 -16.69 -19.41
C CYS A 237 -12.07 -16.79 -18.37
N GLN A 238 -11.82 -16.47 -17.09
CA GLN A 238 -12.90 -16.47 -16.09
C GLN A 238 -13.94 -15.39 -16.39
N PRO A 239 -15.20 -15.58 -15.97
CA PRO A 239 -16.21 -14.52 -16.07
C PRO A 239 -15.81 -13.31 -15.22
N ASP A 240 -16.18 -12.11 -15.67
CA ASP A 240 -15.99 -10.91 -14.85
C ASP A 240 -17.04 -10.88 -13.73
N GLU A 241 -16.56 -10.86 -12.49
CA GLU A 241 -17.41 -10.84 -11.31
C GLU A 241 -18.32 -9.60 -11.27
N LYS A 242 -17.89 -8.46 -11.84
CA LYS A 242 -18.71 -7.23 -11.90
C LYS A 242 -19.88 -7.36 -12.88
N GLU A 243 -19.74 -8.16 -13.93
CA GLU A 243 -20.79 -8.42 -14.92
C GLU A 243 -21.88 -9.34 -14.38
N THR A 244 -21.57 -10.19 -13.38
CA THR A 244 -22.59 -11.09 -12.80
C THR A 244 -23.74 -10.35 -12.10
N SER A 245 -23.61 -9.04 -11.87
CA SER A 245 -24.60 -8.19 -11.19
C SER A 245 -25.53 -7.41 -12.12
N ASN A 246 -25.21 -7.26 -13.42
CA ASN A 246 -26.02 -6.53 -14.40
C ASN A 246 -25.89 -7.18 -15.79
N CYS A 247 -26.95 -7.15 -16.62
CA CYS A 247 -26.97 -7.70 -17.98
C CYS A 247 -26.05 -6.92 -18.96
N SER A 248 -24.74 -6.93 -18.73
CA SER A 248 -23.71 -6.40 -19.62
C SER A 248 -23.15 -7.50 -20.51
N GLU A 249 -22.73 -7.12 -21.72
CA GLU A 249 -22.00 -8.02 -22.63
C GLU A 249 -20.73 -8.54 -21.96
N PRO A 250 -20.33 -9.81 -22.20
CA PRO A 250 -19.15 -10.39 -21.58
C PRO A 250 -17.89 -9.63 -22.02
N SER A 251 -17.04 -9.26 -21.07
CA SER A 251 -15.79 -8.55 -21.35
C SER A 251 -14.71 -9.45 -21.92
N ASP A 252 -13.84 -8.86 -22.73
CA ASP A 252 -12.58 -9.46 -23.13
C ASP A 252 -11.65 -9.61 -21.92
N GLY A 253 -10.86 -10.69 -21.89
CA GLY A 253 -9.82 -10.93 -20.89
C GLY A 253 -8.46 -10.42 -21.35
N LYS A 254 -7.48 -10.44 -20.46
CA LYS A 254 -6.09 -10.09 -20.78
C LYS A 254 -5.09 -10.98 -20.06
N VAL A 255 -4.03 -11.36 -20.76
CA VAL A 255 -2.83 -11.93 -20.13
C VAL A 255 -1.70 -10.93 -20.25
N GLY A 256 -1.16 -10.49 -19.11
CA GLY A 256 0.05 -9.66 -19.03
C GLY A 256 1.25 -10.52 -18.67
N ALA A 257 2.40 -10.23 -19.29
CA ALA A 257 3.68 -10.86 -18.99
C ALA A 257 4.71 -9.80 -18.56
N VAL A 258 5.36 -10.04 -17.43
CA VAL A 258 6.41 -9.17 -16.86
C VAL A 258 7.75 -9.89 -16.96
N LEU A 259 8.78 -9.21 -17.46
CA LEU A 259 10.10 -9.78 -17.61
C LEU A 259 10.73 -10.03 -16.23
N ASN A 260 11.04 -11.29 -15.94
CA ASN A 260 11.70 -11.75 -14.73
C ASN A 260 13.21 -11.45 -14.79
N ASN A 261 13.58 -10.17 -14.68
CA ASN A 261 14.97 -9.74 -14.75
C ASN A 261 15.57 -9.63 -13.34
N PRO A 262 16.57 -10.46 -12.97
CA PRO A 262 17.19 -10.42 -11.65
C PRO A 262 17.85 -9.08 -11.28
N ASN A 263 18.16 -8.24 -12.28
CA ASN A 263 18.72 -6.92 -12.04
C ASN A 263 17.66 -5.89 -11.60
N THR A 264 16.38 -6.21 -11.72
CA THR A 264 15.25 -5.31 -11.39
C THR A 264 14.26 -5.93 -10.42
N ILE A 265 14.22 -7.26 -10.34
CA ILE A 265 13.38 -8.02 -9.41
C ILE A 265 14.31 -8.91 -8.58
N GLU A 266 14.45 -8.58 -7.29
CA GLU A 266 15.29 -9.33 -6.34
C GLU A 266 14.53 -10.56 -5.81
N GLU A 267 15.20 -11.69 -5.66
CA GLU A 267 14.58 -12.88 -5.08
C GLU A 267 14.60 -12.84 -3.56
N ILE A 268 13.44 -13.03 -2.92
CA ILE A 268 13.36 -13.22 -1.47
C ILE A 268 13.87 -14.61 -1.13
N THR A 269 15.05 -14.66 -0.50
CA THR A 269 15.64 -15.90 -0.01
C THR A 269 15.09 -16.28 1.38
N PRO A 270 15.18 -17.57 1.79
CA PRO A 270 14.81 -17.98 3.15
C PRO A 270 15.53 -17.16 4.24
N LYS A 271 16.82 -16.85 4.02
CA LYS A 271 17.61 -16.03 4.94
C LYS A 271 17.03 -14.62 5.09
N MET A 272 16.57 -14.00 4.01
CA MET A 272 15.95 -12.67 4.07
C MET A 272 14.63 -12.69 4.84
N LEU A 273 13.85 -13.77 4.75
CA LEU A 273 12.62 -13.95 5.53
C LEU A 273 12.88 -14.10 7.04
N GLU A 274 14.08 -14.57 7.42
CA GLU A 274 14.49 -14.70 8.82
C GLU A 274 15.04 -13.38 9.38
N GLU A 275 15.74 -12.59 8.56
CA GLU A 275 16.52 -11.42 9.00
C GLU A 275 15.80 -10.08 8.80
N ARG A 276 14.80 -10.00 7.92
CA ARG A 276 14.10 -8.74 7.60
C ARG A 276 12.68 -8.73 8.11
N ASP A 277 12.25 -7.54 8.54
CA ASP A 277 10.83 -7.26 8.79
C ASP A 277 10.03 -7.30 7.49
N PHE A 278 8.79 -7.79 7.54
CA PHE A 278 8.00 -8.03 6.34
C PHE A 278 7.67 -6.72 5.60
N ASP A 279 7.43 -5.63 6.34
CA ASP A 279 7.18 -4.29 5.80
C ASP A 279 8.32 -3.81 4.88
N SER A 280 9.55 -4.26 5.15
CA SER A 280 10.72 -3.87 4.35
C SER A 280 10.65 -4.36 2.91
N PHE A 281 9.95 -5.46 2.61
CA PHE A 281 9.76 -5.94 1.24
C PHE A 281 8.79 -5.08 0.42
N PHE A 282 8.02 -4.25 1.10
CA PHE A 282 7.06 -3.35 0.51
C PHE A 282 7.62 -1.92 0.45
N ASN A 283 8.39 -1.51 1.46
CA ASN A 283 8.98 -0.17 1.59
C ASN A 283 10.49 -0.08 1.24
N ALA A 284 11.07 -1.08 0.56
CA ALA A 284 12.49 -1.09 0.30
C ALA A 284 12.95 0.10 -0.57
N PRO A 285 13.96 0.87 -0.12
CA PRO A 285 14.58 1.89 -0.95
C PRO A 285 15.29 1.21 -2.12
N SER A 286 15.01 1.68 -3.34
CA SER A 286 15.61 1.09 -4.52
C SER A 286 17.08 1.44 -4.69
N GLN A 287 17.90 0.46 -5.06
CA GLN A 287 19.28 0.69 -5.51
C GLN A 287 19.35 1.44 -6.86
N LYS A 288 18.24 1.43 -7.63
CA LYS A 288 18.10 2.19 -8.88
C LYS A 288 17.09 3.30 -8.65
N LEU A 289 17.52 4.55 -8.82
CA LEU A 289 16.73 5.78 -8.62
C LEU A 289 15.31 5.82 -9.27
N TRP A 290 14.94 4.86 -10.11
CA TRP A 290 13.83 4.94 -11.08
C TRP A 290 12.87 3.73 -11.07
N GLN A 291 13.02 2.79 -10.15
CA GLN A 291 12.12 1.63 -10.01
C GLN A 291 12.05 1.30 -8.53
N PRO A 292 10.90 1.30 -7.85
CA PRO A 292 10.86 0.73 -6.51
C PRO A 292 11.37 -0.70 -6.59
N GLN A 293 12.14 -1.09 -5.57
CA GLN A 293 12.69 -2.43 -5.54
C GLN A 293 11.53 -3.42 -5.56
N LEU A 294 11.46 -4.21 -6.63
CA LEU A 294 10.53 -5.32 -6.70
C LEU A 294 11.22 -6.54 -6.12
N PHE A 295 10.46 -7.32 -5.37
CA PHE A 295 10.88 -8.60 -4.88
C PHE A 295 10.01 -9.69 -5.49
N ARG A 296 10.61 -10.80 -5.89
CA ARG A 296 9.90 -12.04 -6.21
C ARG A 296 10.02 -13.00 -5.06
N TRP A 297 8.93 -13.66 -4.71
CA TRP A 297 8.92 -14.69 -3.69
C TRP A 297 8.09 -15.89 -4.12
N GLN A 298 8.66 -17.08 -3.96
CA GLN A 298 8.03 -18.33 -4.36
C GLN A 298 7.96 -19.33 -3.19
N PRO A 299 6.84 -19.34 -2.43
CA PRO A 299 6.66 -20.25 -1.30
C PRO A 299 6.27 -21.69 -1.71
N ARG A 300 7.13 -22.37 -2.47
CA ARG A 300 6.84 -23.66 -3.16
C ARG A 300 6.23 -24.76 -2.28
N HIS A 301 6.51 -24.77 -0.98
CA HIS A 301 6.10 -25.83 -0.05
C HIS A 301 5.02 -25.41 0.95
N LEU A 302 4.48 -24.20 0.82
CA LEU A 302 3.55 -23.65 1.80
C LEU A 302 2.17 -24.31 1.69
N ASN A 303 1.60 -24.40 0.49
CA ASN A 303 0.38 -25.18 0.22
C ASN A 303 0.34 -25.78 -1.19
N ASN A 304 -0.54 -26.77 -1.38
CA ASN A 304 -0.70 -27.48 -2.64
C ASN A 304 -1.14 -26.55 -3.79
N ARG A 305 -1.86 -25.47 -3.46
CA ARG A 305 -2.28 -24.45 -4.42
C ARG A 305 -1.10 -23.66 -5.00
N ILE A 306 -0.10 -23.29 -4.20
CA ILE A 306 1.13 -22.62 -4.69
C ILE A 306 1.86 -23.52 -5.68
N ALA A 307 1.98 -24.80 -5.35
CA ALA A 307 2.60 -25.78 -6.23
C ALA A 307 1.79 -25.98 -7.52
N SER A 308 0.46 -26.11 -7.45
CA SER A 308 -0.38 -26.33 -8.63
C SER A 308 -0.45 -25.12 -9.56
N GLN A 309 -0.53 -23.92 -8.99
CA GLN A 309 -0.60 -22.66 -9.74
C GLN A 309 0.77 -22.16 -10.20
N HIS A 310 1.87 -22.78 -9.75
CA HIS A 310 3.23 -22.25 -9.90
C HIS A 310 3.31 -20.79 -9.42
N SER A 311 2.64 -20.49 -8.30
CA SER A 311 2.43 -19.13 -7.81
C SER A 311 3.74 -18.46 -7.41
N ILE A 312 3.86 -17.20 -7.79
CA ILE A 312 4.96 -16.30 -7.45
C ILE A 312 4.33 -15.00 -7.00
N PHE A 313 4.79 -14.46 -5.89
CA PHE A 313 4.37 -13.15 -5.44
C PHE A 313 5.39 -12.11 -5.88
N LEU A 314 4.91 -11.05 -6.53
CA LEU A 314 5.67 -9.83 -6.69
C LEU A 314 5.27 -8.86 -5.57
N LEU A 315 6.28 -8.36 -4.86
CA LEU A 315 6.16 -7.41 -3.76
C LEU A 315 6.98 -6.15 -4.07
N GLY A 316 6.60 -5.02 -3.48
CA GLY A 316 7.31 -3.74 -3.60
C GLY A 316 6.35 -2.55 -3.65
N GLY A 317 6.90 -1.34 -3.48
CA GLY A 317 6.18 -0.07 -3.32
C GLY A 317 5.21 0.36 -4.44
N ASN A 318 5.11 -0.42 -5.52
CA ASN A 318 4.25 -0.10 -6.65
C ASN A 318 2.80 -0.51 -6.38
N GLN A 319 1.88 0.44 -6.57
CA GLN A 319 0.43 0.20 -6.51
C GLN A 319 -0.07 -0.61 -7.72
N VAL A 320 0.60 -0.45 -8.87
CA VAL A 320 0.28 -1.09 -10.14
C VAL A 320 1.56 -1.61 -10.79
N ILE A 321 1.51 -2.85 -11.27
CA ILE A 321 2.55 -3.43 -12.10
C ILE A 321 2.10 -3.37 -13.56
N TYR A 322 2.98 -2.92 -14.44
CA TYR A 322 2.70 -2.91 -15.88
C TYR A 322 3.36 -4.10 -16.55
N SER A 323 2.63 -4.76 -17.45
CA SER A 323 3.14 -5.81 -18.32
C SER A 323 4.16 -5.26 -19.31
N ASP A 324 5.24 -6.01 -19.54
CA ASP A 324 6.19 -5.76 -20.62
C ASP A 324 5.66 -6.29 -21.96
N GLU A 325 4.79 -7.32 -21.94
CA GLU A 325 4.07 -7.87 -23.11
C GLU A 325 2.62 -8.20 -22.71
N GLU A 326 1.66 -8.06 -23.63
CA GLU A 326 0.25 -8.40 -23.35
C GLU A 326 -0.52 -8.90 -24.58
N CYS A 327 -1.53 -9.73 -24.33
CA CYS A 327 -2.51 -10.15 -25.32
C CYS A 327 -3.94 -10.07 -24.76
N ILE A 328 -4.91 -9.89 -25.65
CA ILE A 328 -6.34 -9.80 -25.33
C ILE A 328 -7.02 -11.11 -25.73
N ILE A 329 -7.83 -11.64 -24.82
CA ILE A 329 -8.61 -12.85 -25.03
C ILE A 329 -10.04 -12.45 -25.31
N GLU A 330 -10.54 -12.71 -26.52
CA GLU A 330 -11.89 -12.29 -26.89
C GLU A 330 -12.94 -13.00 -26.03
N ALA A 331 -13.96 -12.27 -25.58
CA ALA A 331 -15.03 -12.80 -24.74
C ALA A 331 -15.72 -14.03 -25.34
N SER A 332 -15.86 -14.04 -26.67
CA SER A 332 -16.55 -15.08 -27.45
C SER A 332 -15.86 -16.45 -27.39
N CYS A 333 -14.54 -16.50 -27.17
CA CYS A 333 -13.76 -17.74 -27.23
C CYS A 333 -13.34 -18.28 -25.85
N LYS A 334 -13.59 -17.54 -24.76
CA LYS A 334 -13.14 -17.91 -23.40
C LYS A 334 -13.60 -19.31 -22.98
N GLU A 335 -14.85 -19.66 -23.23
CA GLU A 335 -15.42 -20.98 -22.85
C GLU A 335 -14.75 -22.13 -23.63
N GLU A 336 -14.50 -21.94 -24.92
CA GLU A 336 -13.82 -22.94 -25.75
C GLU A 336 -12.37 -23.13 -25.29
N ILE A 337 -11.65 -22.04 -25.02
CA ILE A 337 -10.28 -22.08 -24.50
C ILE A 337 -10.24 -22.84 -23.16
N LEU A 338 -11.19 -22.60 -22.25
CA LEU A 338 -11.25 -23.31 -20.98
C LEU A 338 -11.41 -24.83 -21.16
N LYS A 339 -12.28 -25.26 -22.10
CA LYS A 339 -12.45 -26.68 -22.45
C LYS A 339 -11.15 -27.27 -23.03
N SER A 340 -10.47 -26.54 -23.92
CA SER A 340 -9.18 -26.98 -24.47
C SER A 340 -8.10 -27.10 -23.40
N LEU A 341 -8.01 -26.14 -22.47
CA LEU A 341 -7.08 -26.19 -21.34
C LEU A 341 -7.32 -27.41 -20.45
N GLU A 342 -8.57 -27.72 -20.14
CA GLU A 342 -8.94 -28.90 -19.35
C GLU A 342 -8.49 -30.20 -20.03
N ILE A 343 -8.70 -30.33 -21.34
CA ILE A 343 -8.32 -31.52 -22.11
C ILE A 343 -6.80 -31.68 -22.21
N CYS A 344 -6.08 -30.60 -22.56
CA CYS A 344 -4.66 -30.68 -22.92
C CYS A 344 -3.71 -30.58 -21.72
N SER A 345 -4.08 -29.82 -20.69
CA SER A 345 -3.22 -29.51 -19.54
C SER A 345 -3.79 -29.97 -18.20
N HIS A 346 -5.03 -30.47 -18.21
CA HIS A 346 -5.77 -30.84 -17.00
C HIS A 346 -5.83 -29.72 -15.95
N ILE A 347 -5.81 -28.46 -16.38
CA ILE A 347 -6.01 -27.30 -15.52
C ILE A 347 -7.53 -27.13 -15.33
N THR A 348 -8.00 -27.30 -14.09
CA THR A 348 -9.41 -27.11 -13.72
C THR A 348 -9.50 -26.36 -12.39
N GLU A 349 -10.64 -25.71 -12.14
CA GLU A 349 -10.90 -25.03 -10.86
C GLU A 349 -10.61 -25.95 -9.66
N LYS A 350 -11.12 -27.19 -9.69
CA LYS A 350 -10.90 -28.19 -8.63
C LYS A 350 -9.42 -28.52 -8.37
N ARG A 351 -8.54 -28.40 -9.37
CA ARG A 351 -7.09 -28.64 -9.23
C ARG A 351 -6.33 -27.38 -8.82
N LEU A 352 -6.82 -26.21 -9.24
CA LEU A 352 -6.26 -24.92 -8.86
C LEU A 352 -6.67 -24.51 -7.43
N PHE A 353 -7.81 -25.00 -6.93
CA PHE A 353 -8.40 -24.68 -5.64
C PHE A 353 -8.76 -25.97 -4.88
N SER A 354 -7.78 -26.58 -4.19
CA SER A 354 -7.98 -27.82 -3.42
C SER A 354 -8.50 -27.62 -2.00
N ASP A 355 -8.55 -26.37 -1.52
CA ASP A 355 -8.68 -26.06 -0.10
C ASP A 355 -9.93 -25.19 0.13
N PHE A 356 -10.72 -25.53 1.16
CA PHE A 356 -11.97 -24.84 1.52
C PHE A 356 -11.93 -24.50 3.01
N GLU A 357 -12.03 -23.22 3.41
CA GLU A 357 -12.49 -22.90 4.78
C GLU A 357 -12.99 -21.47 5.03
N GLY A 358 -13.75 -21.35 6.12
CA GLY A 358 -14.68 -20.25 6.43
C GLY A 358 -14.08 -18.89 6.80
N PHE A 359 -12.78 -18.82 7.14
CA PHE A 359 -12.10 -17.53 7.42
C PHE A 359 -12.10 -16.63 6.18
N ALA A 360 -11.74 -17.18 5.03
CA ALA A 360 -11.73 -16.42 3.80
C ALA A 360 -13.12 -16.04 3.30
N ARG A 361 -14.20 -16.72 3.71
CA ARG A 361 -15.56 -16.24 3.41
C ARG A 361 -15.91 -14.93 4.12
N GLN A 362 -15.32 -14.68 5.29
CA GLN A 362 -15.50 -13.41 6.00
C GLN A 362 -14.69 -12.27 5.37
N HIS A 363 -13.52 -12.60 4.78
CA HIS A 363 -12.61 -11.66 4.10
C HIS A 363 -12.56 -11.82 2.58
N ALA A 364 -13.62 -12.38 1.97
CA ALA A 364 -13.63 -12.82 0.59
C ALA A 364 -13.51 -11.65 -0.40
N HIS A 365 -13.03 -11.98 -1.60
CA HIS A 365 -12.91 -11.07 -2.75
C HIS A 365 -14.19 -10.23 -2.99
N ASN A 366 -15.39 -10.76 -2.75
CA ASN A 366 -16.64 -10.06 -3.08
C ASN A 366 -17.19 -9.17 -1.95
N LYS A 367 -16.46 -9.01 -0.85
CA LYS A 367 -16.83 -8.10 0.24
C LYS A 367 -16.01 -6.81 0.18
N PRO A 368 -16.59 -5.64 0.54
CA PRO A 368 -15.81 -4.44 0.80
C PRO A 368 -14.69 -4.80 1.77
N PHE A 369 -13.49 -4.26 1.53
CA PHE A 369 -12.42 -4.45 2.49
C PHE A 369 -12.91 -3.96 3.86
N PRO A 370 -12.85 -4.78 4.93
CA PRO A 370 -13.12 -4.28 6.26
C PRO A 370 -11.97 -3.33 6.58
N VAL A 371 -12.21 -2.03 6.38
CA VAL A 371 -11.37 -0.99 6.96
C VAL A 371 -11.20 -1.37 8.42
N PRO A 372 -9.97 -1.52 8.94
CA PRO A 372 -9.78 -1.84 10.33
C PRO A 372 -10.53 -0.78 11.13
N ASP A 373 -11.47 -1.22 11.96
CA ASP A 373 -12.08 -0.32 12.92
C ASP A 373 -10.99 -0.03 13.96
N TYR A 374 -10.19 0.99 13.67
CA TYR A 374 -9.03 1.35 14.48
C TYR A 374 -9.45 1.72 15.90
N LEU A 375 -10.69 2.14 16.12
CA LEU A 375 -11.25 2.35 17.45
C LEU A 375 -11.44 1.01 18.17
N VAL A 376 -12.02 -0.01 17.51
CA VAL A 376 -12.12 -1.37 18.06
C VAL A 376 -10.75 -2.01 18.33
N LEU A 377 -9.81 -1.89 17.39
CA LEU A 377 -8.45 -2.40 17.58
C LEU A 377 -7.72 -1.70 18.73
N GLY A 378 -7.92 -0.39 18.86
CA GLY A 378 -7.46 0.39 20.01
C GLY A 378 -8.02 -0.16 21.31
N HIS A 379 -9.33 -0.42 21.38
CA HIS A 379 -9.96 -1.00 22.57
C HIS A 379 -9.40 -2.39 22.92
N GLN A 380 -9.21 -3.26 21.93
CA GLN A 380 -8.66 -4.59 22.15
C GLN A 380 -7.22 -4.53 22.69
N ALA A 381 -6.37 -3.70 22.09
CA ALA A 381 -5.01 -3.48 22.57
C ALA A 381 -5.01 -2.89 24.00
N TYR A 382 -5.89 -1.92 24.27
CA TYR A 382 -6.06 -1.34 25.60
C TYR A 382 -6.49 -2.40 26.65
N GLN A 383 -7.42 -3.29 26.29
CA GLN A 383 -7.85 -4.41 27.16
C GLN A 383 -6.71 -5.39 27.46
N ARG A 384 -5.81 -5.61 26.51
CA ARG A 384 -4.58 -6.41 26.71
C ARG A 384 -3.46 -5.63 27.42
N GLN A 385 -3.69 -4.37 27.78
CA GLN A 385 -2.72 -3.46 28.40
C GLN A 385 -1.53 -3.12 27.48
N GLU A 386 -1.69 -3.29 26.16
CA GLU A 386 -0.72 -2.92 25.13
C GLU A 386 -0.93 -1.45 24.74
N TYR A 387 -0.64 -0.54 25.67
CA TYR A 387 -1.05 0.86 25.56
C TYR A 387 -0.40 1.62 24.40
N GLU A 388 0.85 1.33 24.04
CA GLU A 388 1.52 1.89 22.87
C GLU A 388 0.79 1.53 21.56
N GLU A 389 0.37 0.28 21.43
CA GLU A 389 -0.38 -0.19 20.27
C GLU A 389 -1.79 0.40 20.25
N ALA A 390 -2.43 0.53 21.43
CA ALA A 390 -3.72 1.19 21.55
C ALA A 390 -3.64 2.65 21.06
N ILE A 391 -2.63 3.41 21.51
CA ILE A 391 -2.40 4.80 21.08
C ILE A 391 -2.18 4.88 19.56
N LEU A 392 -1.40 3.97 18.97
CA LEU A 392 -1.19 3.95 17.52
C LEU A 392 -2.50 3.73 16.76
N ASN A 393 -3.37 2.85 17.24
CA ASN A 393 -4.67 2.60 16.62
C ASN A 393 -5.62 3.79 16.82
N TYR A 394 -5.67 4.40 18.01
CA TYR A 394 -6.47 5.61 18.22
C TYR A 394 -5.98 6.79 17.37
N ASN A 395 -4.67 6.96 17.17
CA ASN A 395 -4.11 7.96 16.25
C ASN A 395 -4.65 7.77 14.83
N LYS A 396 -4.67 6.52 14.36
CA LYS A 396 -5.25 6.20 13.05
C LYS A 396 -6.73 6.56 13.05
N ALA A 397 -7.52 6.09 14.01
CA ALA A 397 -8.95 6.42 14.12
C ALA A 397 -9.23 7.94 14.10
N ILE A 398 -8.39 8.73 14.77
CA ILE A 398 -8.44 10.20 14.76
C ILE A 398 -8.16 10.76 13.35
N SER A 399 -7.14 10.26 12.65
CA SER A 399 -6.87 10.71 11.28
C SER A 399 -8.01 10.40 10.30
N TRP A 400 -8.78 9.33 10.56
CA TRP A 400 -9.96 8.94 9.77
C TRP A 400 -11.13 9.88 9.99
N ASN A 401 -11.45 10.17 11.25
CA ASN A 401 -12.51 11.09 11.60
C ASN A 401 -12.06 12.00 12.77
N PRO A 402 -11.46 13.16 12.46
CA PRO A 402 -10.97 14.08 13.49
C PRO A 402 -12.09 14.66 14.37
N LYS A 403 -13.36 14.50 13.98
CA LYS A 403 -14.54 14.98 14.72
C LYS A 403 -15.21 13.89 15.56
N ASP A 404 -14.66 12.69 15.59
CA ASP A 404 -15.10 11.66 16.54
C ASP A 404 -14.34 11.84 17.86
N ALA A 405 -15.06 12.12 18.94
CA ALA A 405 -14.47 12.32 20.27
C ALA A 405 -13.99 11.01 20.91
N ASN A 406 -14.55 9.86 20.49
CA ASN A 406 -14.33 8.57 21.15
C ASN A 406 -12.86 8.10 21.06
N PRO A 407 -12.18 8.15 19.90
CA PRO A 407 -10.74 7.89 19.82
C PRO A 407 -9.87 8.77 20.71
N TYR A 408 -10.15 10.08 20.83
CA TYR A 408 -9.39 10.97 21.72
C TYR A 408 -9.58 10.58 23.18
N PHE A 409 -10.82 10.28 23.59
CA PHE A 409 -11.13 9.85 24.95
C PHE A 409 -10.33 8.62 25.37
N TRP A 410 -10.28 7.59 24.52
CA TRP A 410 -9.54 6.37 24.83
C TRP A 410 -8.02 6.50 24.65
N ARG A 411 -7.55 7.35 23.74
CA ARG A 411 -6.12 7.71 23.66
C ARG A 411 -5.66 8.41 24.93
N GLY A 412 -6.47 9.32 25.47
CA GLY A 412 -6.24 9.98 26.76
C GLY A 412 -6.14 8.97 27.91
N HIS A 413 -7.06 7.99 27.97
CA HIS A 413 -6.97 6.89 28.93
C HIS A 413 -5.69 6.06 28.80
N ALA A 414 -5.30 5.70 27.59
CA ALA A 414 -4.05 4.97 27.34
C ALA A 414 -2.83 5.79 27.77
N ASN A 415 -2.84 7.11 27.53
CA ASN A 415 -1.81 8.02 27.99
C ASN A 415 -1.75 8.12 29.52
N VAL A 416 -2.90 8.19 30.22
CA VAL A 416 -2.95 8.13 31.69
C VAL A 416 -2.36 6.81 32.22
N ALA A 417 -2.71 5.67 31.63
CA ALA A 417 -2.17 4.37 32.01
C ALA A 417 -0.64 4.30 31.85
N ARG A 418 -0.10 5.03 30.88
CA ARG A 418 1.35 5.19 30.64
C ARG A 418 1.99 6.34 31.42
N GLN A 419 1.25 7.02 32.31
CA GLN A 419 1.70 8.19 33.07
C GLN A 419 2.12 9.38 32.19
N LYS A 420 1.61 9.43 30.96
CA LYS A 420 1.77 10.52 29.99
C LYS A 420 0.65 11.55 30.20
N TYR A 421 0.68 12.19 31.36
CA TYR A 421 -0.45 13.00 31.83
C TYR A 421 -0.67 14.29 31.03
N ARG A 422 0.38 14.89 30.44
CA ARG A 422 0.22 16.08 29.60
C ARG A 422 -0.49 15.74 28.30
N GLU A 423 -0.02 14.69 27.62
CA GLU A 423 -0.61 14.18 26.40
C GLU A 423 -2.06 13.74 26.61
N ALA A 424 -2.37 13.15 27.77
CA ALA A 424 -3.74 12.82 28.15
C ALA A 424 -4.64 14.07 28.34
N ILE A 425 -4.11 15.15 28.93
CA ILE A 425 -4.86 16.40 29.09
C ILE A 425 -5.20 16.99 27.72
N ASP A 426 -4.23 17.03 26.79
CA ASP A 426 -4.46 17.51 25.43
C ASP A 426 -5.57 16.69 24.73
N ASP A 427 -5.54 15.36 24.89
CA ASP A 427 -6.59 14.47 24.36
C ASP A 427 -7.98 14.78 24.95
N PHE A 428 -8.08 14.98 26.27
CA PHE A 428 -9.35 15.28 26.93
C PHE A 428 -9.87 16.70 26.62
N ASP A 429 -8.96 17.64 26.34
CA ASP A 429 -9.33 18.97 25.87
C ASP A 429 -10.02 18.90 24.49
N GLU A 430 -9.51 18.08 23.57
CA GLU A 430 -10.15 17.82 22.28
C GLU A 430 -11.51 17.13 22.43
N VAL A 431 -11.65 16.17 23.34
CA VAL A 431 -12.97 15.56 23.63
C VAL A 431 -13.97 16.61 24.08
N ILE A 432 -13.58 17.51 24.99
CA ILE A 432 -14.45 18.59 25.46
C ILE A 432 -14.77 19.59 24.34
N HIS A 433 -13.82 19.83 23.42
CA HIS A 433 -14.05 20.70 22.27
C HIS A 433 -15.07 20.11 21.27
N ILE A 434 -15.06 18.79 21.09
CA ILE A 434 -15.95 18.08 20.15
C ILE A 434 -17.32 17.81 20.79
N GLU A 435 -17.34 17.28 22.01
CA GLU A 435 -18.53 16.92 22.78
C GLU A 435 -18.60 17.71 24.09
N ASP A 436 -19.40 18.78 24.08
CA ASP A 436 -19.71 19.50 25.31
C ASP A 436 -20.51 18.62 26.27
N ASN A 437 -20.16 18.68 27.57
CA ASN A 437 -20.90 18.11 28.71
C ASN A 437 -20.68 16.63 29.08
N VAL A 438 -19.51 16.05 28.78
CA VAL A 438 -19.19 14.70 29.25
C VAL A 438 -18.57 14.75 30.66
N ALA A 439 -19.37 14.50 31.70
CA ALA A 439 -18.94 14.54 33.10
C ALA A 439 -17.69 13.68 33.38
N SER A 440 -17.54 12.56 32.67
CA SER A 440 -16.41 11.65 32.87
C SER A 440 -15.07 12.18 32.40
N VAL A 441 -15.07 12.96 31.33
CA VAL A 441 -13.86 13.56 30.78
C VAL A 441 -13.26 14.54 31.77
N TYR A 442 -14.10 15.38 32.39
CA TYR A 442 -13.65 16.30 33.43
C TYR A 442 -13.07 15.58 34.65
N GLN A 443 -13.67 14.46 35.08
CA GLN A 443 -13.13 13.67 36.20
C GLN A 443 -11.74 13.10 35.88
N ILE A 444 -11.55 12.54 34.69
CA ILE A 444 -10.28 11.91 34.32
C ILE A 444 -9.21 12.96 33.99
N ARG A 445 -9.57 14.08 33.36
CA ARG A 445 -8.67 15.23 33.15
C ARG A 445 -8.23 15.85 34.48
N GLY A 446 -9.15 15.97 35.45
CA GLY A 446 -8.82 16.40 36.81
C GLY A 446 -7.82 15.47 37.50
N TYR A 447 -7.96 14.15 37.30
CA TYR A 447 -6.97 13.17 37.78
C TYR A 447 -5.60 13.34 37.10
N ALA A 448 -5.55 13.47 35.78
CA ALA A 448 -4.29 13.71 35.07
C ALA A 448 -3.59 15.01 35.55
N LYS A 449 -4.36 16.08 35.79
CA LYS A 449 -3.86 17.35 36.33
C LYS A 449 -3.35 17.21 37.76
N SER A 450 -4.05 16.46 38.63
CA SER A 450 -3.60 16.25 40.01
C SER A 450 -2.30 15.44 40.07
N CYS A 451 -2.12 14.45 39.19
CA CYS A 451 -0.86 13.72 39.03
C CYS A 451 0.30 14.62 38.57
N LEU A 452 0.03 15.72 37.87
CA LEU A 452 1.02 16.75 37.50
C LEU A 452 1.20 17.83 38.58
N GLY A 453 0.49 17.75 39.72
CA GLY A 453 0.53 18.75 40.78
C GLY A 453 -0.28 20.03 40.50
N LEU A 454 -1.10 20.03 39.44
CA LEU A 454 -1.95 21.16 39.06
C LEU A 454 -3.27 21.12 39.86
N TYR A 455 -3.16 21.20 41.19
CA TYR A 455 -4.28 20.92 42.09
C TYR A 455 -5.47 21.89 41.93
N SER A 456 -5.21 23.18 41.73
CA SER A 456 -6.29 24.16 41.50
C SER A 456 -7.08 23.85 40.21
N ASP A 457 -6.39 23.47 39.13
CA ASP A 457 -7.03 23.17 37.86
C ASP A 457 -7.75 21.82 37.91
N ALA A 458 -7.21 20.86 38.68
CA ALA A 458 -7.86 19.59 38.97
C ALA A 458 -9.16 19.77 39.76
N GLU A 459 -9.15 20.63 40.78
CA GLU A 459 -10.34 20.94 41.58
C GLU A 459 -11.46 21.54 40.70
N GLN A 460 -11.10 22.48 39.82
CA GLN A 460 -12.05 23.07 38.87
C GLN A 460 -12.69 22.01 37.96
N ASP A 461 -11.88 21.10 37.44
CA ASP A 461 -12.35 19.99 36.61
C ASP A 461 -13.28 19.06 37.37
N TYR A 462 -12.92 18.64 38.58
CA TYR A 462 -13.79 17.82 39.40
C TYR A 462 -15.12 18.50 39.74
N LEU A 463 -15.10 19.79 40.09
CA LEU A 463 -16.32 20.55 40.36
C LEU A 463 -17.22 20.64 39.11
N LYS A 464 -16.62 20.84 37.93
CA LYS A 464 -17.35 20.85 36.67
C LYS A 464 -17.95 19.47 36.35
N GLY A 465 -17.18 18.40 36.53
CA GLY A 465 -17.65 17.03 36.39
C GLY A 465 -18.79 16.70 37.37
N LEU A 466 -18.69 17.16 38.62
CA LEU A 466 -19.72 16.98 39.66
C LEU A 466 -21.03 17.66 39.26
N GLN A 467 -20.94 18.91 38.77
CA GLN A 467 -22.10 19.66 38.29
C GLN A 467 -22.82 18.89 37.16
N LEU A 468 -22.07 18.41 36.17
CA LEU A 468 -22.61 17.67 35.03
C LEU A 468 -23.22 16.32 35.46
N ALA A 469 -22.56 15.59 36.37
CA ALA A 469 -23.06 14.33 36.90
C ALA A 469 -24.39 14.50 37.67
N GLN A 470 -24.53 15.59 38.43
CA GLN A 470 -25.77 15.94 39.12
C GLN A 470 -26.88 16.29 38.14
N GLN A 471 -26.59 17.08 37.10
CA GLN A 471 -27.55 17.41 36.04
C GLN A 471 -28.05 16.17 35.31
N ALA A 472 -27.18 15.18 35.12
CA ALA A 472 -27.53 13.88 34.53
C ALA A 472 -28.20 12.90 35.51
N ASN A 473 -28.41 13.27 36.78
CA ASN A 473 -28.90 12.38 37.86
C ASN A 473 -28.07 11.08 38.01
N ASN A 474 -26.77 11.11 37.73
CA ASN A 474 -25.89 9.95 37.86
C ASN A 474 -25.26 9.89 39.25
N GLU A 475 -26.01 9.35 40.22
CA GLU A 475 -25.59 9.30 41.63
C GLU A 475 -24.27 8.53 41.86
N GLN A 476 -24.03 7.47 41.08
CA GLN A 476 -22.80 6.71 41.16
C GLN A 476 -21.59 7.58 40.79
N TYR A 477 -21.72 8.38 39.74
CA TYR A 477 -20.64 9.24 39.27
C TYR A 477 -20.40 10.43 40.21
N VAL A 478 -21.48 10.98 40.79
CA VAL A 478 -21.39 11.99 41.85
C VAL A 478 -20.57 11.50 43.04
N LYS A 479 -20.74 10.23 43.44
CA LYS A 479 -19.97 9.64 44.54
C LYS A 479 -18.48 9.55 44.20
N ILE A 480 -18.14 9.04 43.01
CA ILE A 480 -16.75 8.91 42.53
C ILE A 480 -16.04 10.28 42.53
N ILE A 481 -16.69 11.33 42.02
CA ILE A 481 -16.06 12.66 41.95
C ILE A 481 -15.87 13.28 43.34
N ARG A 482 -16.81 13.06 44.28
CA ARG A 482 -16.66 13.54 45.66
C ARG A 482 -15.50 12.86 46.38
N GLU A 483 -15.28 11.57 46.15
CA GLU A 483 -14.13 10.84 46.66
C GLU A 483 -12.82 11.43 46.11
N ALA A 484 -12.75 11.66 44.79
CA ALA A 484 -11.59 12.30 44.16
C ALA A 484 -11.30 13.72 44.69
N LEU A 485 -12.34 14.54 44.92
CA LEU A 485 -12.20 15.86 45.56
C LEU A 485 -11.67 15.78 47.00
N HIS A 486 -12.11 14.78 47.76
CA HIS A 486 -11.63 14.57 49.12
C HIS A 486 -10.14 14.16 49.14
N GLU A 487 -9.74 13.25 48.24
CA GLU A 487 -8.33 12.86 48.07
C GLU A 487 -7.44 14.03 47.62
N LEU A 488 -7.93 14.87 46.70
CA LEU A 488 -7.21 16.08 46.28
C LEU A 488 -6.94 17.02 47.46
N ASN A 489 -7.94 17.21 48.32
CA ASN A 489 -7.88 18.10 49.49
C ASN A 489 -7.00 17.57 50.63
N SER A 490 -6.88 16.24 50.79
CA SER A 490 -5.97 15.65 51.76
C SER A 490 -4.50 15.77 51.33
N HIS A 491 -4.23 15.76 50.02
CA HIS A 491 -2.91 15.99 49.46
C HIS A 491 -2.46 17.46 49.54
N THR A 492 -3.38 18.43 49.36
CA THR A 492 -3.05 19.85 49.49
C THR A 492 -2.80 20.26 50.95
N THR A 493 -3.54 19.70 51.92
CA THR A 493 -3.37 20.01 53.35
C THR A 493 -2.11 19.40 53.97
N SER A 494 -1.63 18.27 53.46
CA SER A 494 -0.38 17.64 53.91
C SER A 494 0.88 18.31 53.34
N GLY A 495 0.80 18.95 52.17
CA GLY A 495 1.90 19.73 51.58
C GLY A 495 2.14 21.11 52.22
N THR A 496 1.16 21.66 52.94
CA THR A 496 1.28 22.97 53.62
C THR A 496 1.90 22.92 55.02
N GLN A 497 2.36 21.75 55.50
CA GLN A 497 2.97 21.58 56.83
C GLN A 497 4.49 21.33 56.84
N SER A 498 5.19 21.49 55.70
CA SER A 498 6.67 21.38 55.63
C SER A 498 7.38 22.72 55.65
#